data_AF-A0A7G5CAU1-F1
#
_entry.id   AF-A0A7G5CAU1-F1
#
_cell.length_a   1.000
_cell.length_b   1.000
_cell.length_c   1.000
_cell.angle_alpha   90.00
_cell.angle_beta   90.00
_cell.angle_gamma   90.00
#
_symmetry.space_group_name_H-M   'P 1'
#
loop_
_entity.id
_entity.type
_entity.pdbx_description
1 polymer ?
#
loop_
_entity_poly.entity_id
_entity_poly.type
_entity_poly.pdbx_seq_one_letter_code
_entity_poly.pdbx_strand_id
1 'polypeptide(L)'
;MSILTQSGRAAIAASIKKQSIHLAWGTGDSSWESSHKVEKTFVKGEIKFDHQPIKDVKVFTGQTTYQPSIDYTVNGSTGVIKLTENSSIPVSDKVTVEYSESTPPELITSEKLLNELGRRTADEVLFCTGDENGELITPSGRFRPSNVPTNNLYLKFTFDFTDAANQVIRELGVMVGTKIKEELPEGQRYFEPQDIEEHGILLILEHTVPLIRTAATRETFSFVVTF
;
A
#
# COMPACT_ATOMS: atom_id res chain seq x y z
N MET A 1 1.99 1.01 -35.21
CA MET A 1 1.76 0.94 -33.75
C MET A 1 1.58 2.36 -33.26
N SER A 2 0.47 2.68 -32.61
CA SER A 2 0.20 4.01 -32.06
C SER A 2 0.78 4.11 -30.65
N ILE A 3 1.34 5.27 -30.29
CA ILE A 3 1.90 5.53 -28.96
C ILE A 3 1.26 6.79 -28.36
N LEU A 4 1.06 6.82 -27.05
CA LEU A 4 0.57 7.99 -26.34
C LEU A 4 1.66 9.09 -26.33
N THR A 5 1.37 10.21 -26.97
CA THR A 5 2.31 11.33 -27.09
C THR A 5 2.48 12.07 -25.76
N GLN A 6 3.57 12.84 -25.62
CA GLN A 6 3.79 13.69 -24.46
C GLN A 6 2.62 14.67 -24.23
N SER A 7 2.07 15.25 -25.30
CA SER A 7 0.90 16.13 -25.22
C SER A 7 -0.36 15.38 -24.80
N GLY A 8 -0.53 14.12 -25.22
CA GLY A 8 -1.62 13.26 -24.78
C GLY A 8 -1.56 12.98 -23.27
N ARG A 9 -0.37 12.62 -22.75
CA ARG A 9 -0.17 12.40 -21.30
C ARG A 9 -0.41 13.66 -20.48
N ALA A 10 0.07 14.81 -20.96
CA ALA A 10 -0.20 16.10 -20.33
C ALA A 10 -1.70 16.46 -20.33
N ALA A 11 -2.44 16.11 -21.39
CA ALA A 11 -3.89 16.30 -21.44
C ALA A 11 -4.64 15.40 -20.44
N ILE A 12 -4.18 14.17 -20.23
CA ILE A 12 -4.73 13.27 -19.20
C ILE A 12 -4.50 13.87 -17.80
N ALA A 13 -3.26 14.26 -17.48
CA ALA A 13 -2.94 14.93 -16.22
C ALA A 13 -3.81 16.19 -16.01
N ALA A 14 -3.98 17.00 -17.05
CA ALA A 14 -4.85 18.18 -16.98
C ALA A 14 -6.33 17.85 -16.74
N SER A 15 -6.79 16.70 -17.23
CA SER A 15 -8.16 16.22 -17.00
C SER A 15 -8.34 15.72 -15.57
N ILE A 16 -7.37 14.98 -15.04
CA ILE A 16 -7.37 14.51 -13.64
C ILE A 16 -7.33 15.68 -12.67
N LYS A 17 -6.48 16.69 -12.91
CA LYS A 17 -6.37 17.90 -12.08
C LYS A 17 -7.69 18.68 -11.91
N LYS A 18 -8.64 18.54 -12.84
CA LYS A 18 -9.95 19.21 -12.79
C LYS A 18 -10.99 18.45 -11.96
N GLN A 19 -10.73 17.20 -11.61
CA GLN A 19 -11.62 16.37 -10.82
C GLN A 19 -11.43 16.65 -9.32
N SER A 20 -12.37 16.20 -8.51
CA SER A 20 -12.16 16.10 -7.06
C SER A 20 -11.06 15.07 -6.78
N ILE A 21 -10.08 15.44 -5.96
CA ILE A 21 -8.95 14.56 -5.61
C ILE A 21 -8.88 14.44 -4.10
N HIS A 22 -8.89 13.20 -3.61
CA HIS A 22 -8.75 12.89 -2.19
C HIS A 22 -7.64 11.85 -1.97
N LEU A 23 -7.02 11.87 -0.79
CA LEU A 23 -6.25 10.74 -0.29
C LEU A 23 -7.11 9.99 0.71
N ALA A 24 -7.39 8.72 0.45
CA ALA A 24 -8.07 7.80 1.34
C ALA A 24 -7.06 7.04 2.21
N TRP A 25 -7.47 6.71 3.42
CA TRP A 25 -6.77 5.81 4.32
C TRP A 25 -7.57 4.54 4.55
N GLY A 26 -6.89 3.40 4.53
CA GLY A 26 -7.44 2.10 4.87
C GLY A 26 -6.63 1.45 5.99
N THR A 27 -7.29 0.63 6.81
CA THR A 27 -6.58 -0.15 7.85
C THR A 27 -5.82 -1.34 7.25
N GLY A 28 -6.04 -1.68 5.98
CA GLY A 28 -5.52 -2.92 5.42
C GLY A 28 -6.06 -4.16 6.13
N ASP A 29 -5.31 -5.26 6.03
CA ASP A 29 -5.50 -6.42 6.89
C ASP A 29 -4.66 -6.28 8.17
N SER A 30 -5.29 -6.57 9.31
CA SER A 30 -4.62 -6.60 10.62
C SER A 30 -3.59 -7.71 10.75
N SER A 31 -3.68 -8.76 9.94
CA SER A 31 -2.73 -9.87 9.92
C SER A 31 -1.41 -9.50 9.24
N TRP A 32 -1.37 -8.44 8.42
CA TRP A 32 -0.14 -8.03 7.76
C TRP A 32 0.94 -7.67 8.79
N GLU A 33 2.14 -8.19 8.56
CA GLU A 33 3.31 -8.03 9.42
C GLU A 33 3.19 -8.72 10.80
N SER A 34 2.18 -9.58 10.99
CA SER A 34 2.03 -10.36 12.22
C SER A 34 2.93 -11.59 12.21
N SER A 35 3.54 -11.89 13.37
CA SER A 35 4.40 -13.05 13.56
C SER A 35 3.63 -14.23 14.13
N HIS A 36 3.90 -15.41 13.59
CA HIS A 36 3.22 -16.65 13.88
C HIS A 36 4.20 -17.77 14.16
N LYS A 37 3.74 -18.74 14.95
CA LYS A 37 4.47 -19.97 15.28
C LYS A 37 3.51 -21.14 15.25
N VAL A 38 3.74 -22.08 14.34
CA VAL A 38 2.81 -23.19 14.07
C VAL A 38 3.57 -24.52 13.93
N GLU A 39 2.93 -25.62 14.31
CA GLU A 39 3.40 -26.96 13.98
C GLU A 39 2.84 -27.40 12.62
N LYS A 40 3.72 -27.90 11.75
CA LYS A 40 3.37 -28.42 10.41
C LYS A 40 4.14 -29.70 10.13
N THR A 41 3.67 -30.46 9.15
CA THR A 41 4.37 -31.65 8.64
C THR A 41 4.54 -31.50 7.15
N PHE A 42 5.71 -31.88 6.63
CA PHE A 42 5.95 -31.88 5.20
C PHE A 42 5.16 -33.00 4.53
N VAL A 43 4.18 -32.64 3.70
CA VAL A 43 3.39 -33.58 2.90
C VAL A 43 4.00 -33.61 1.50
N LYS A 44 4.53 -34.76 1.10
CA LYS A 44 5.28 -34.91 -0.17
C LYS A 44 6.44 -33.91 -0.31
N GLY A 45 7.12 -33.61 0.81
CA GLY A 45 8.26 -32.69 0.85
C GLY A 45 7.89 -31.20 0.86
N GLU A 46 6.61 -30.85 1.02
CA GLU A 46 6.15 -29.46 1.02
C GLU A 46 5.29 -29.12 2.24
N ILE A 47 5.40 -27.88 2.71
CA ILE A 47 4.41 -27.23 3.59
C ILE A 47 3.81 -26.08 2.79
N LYS A 48 2.48 -26.04 2.72
CA LYS A 48 1.74 -24.94 2.12
C LYS A 48 0.93 -24.21 3.19
N PHE A 49 1.03 -22.89 3.19
CA PHE A 49 0.23 -22.01 4.02
C PHE A 49 -1.07 -21.62 3.32
N ASP A 50 -2.10 -21.31 4.12
CA ASP A 50 -3.40 -20.88 3.62
C ASP A 50 -3.45 -19.36 3.36
N HIS A 51 -2.40 -18.64 3.74
CA HIS A 51 -2.16 -17.23 3.46
C HIS A 51 -0.82 -17.05 2.74
N GLN A 52 -0.72 -15.94 2.01
CA GLN A 52 0.45 -15.54 1.26
C GLN A 52 0.34 -14.04 0.94
N PRO A 53 1.45 -13.30 0.88
CA PRO A 53 2.83 -13.78 1.03
C PRO A 53 3.27 -14.00 2.49
N ILE A 54 4.34 -14.79 2.68
CA ILE A 54 5.02 -15.00 3.98
C ILE A 54 6.48 -14.60 3.90
N LYS A 55 7.08 -14.23 5.04
CA LYS A 55 8.51 -13.89 5.18
C LYS A 55 9.06 -14.30 6.55
N ASP A 56 10.36 -14.05 6.76
CA ASP A 56 11.09 -14.33 8.00
C ASP A 56 10.95 -15.79 8.50
N VAL A 57 10.82 -16.73 7.56
CA VAL A 57 10.55 -18.12 7.85
C VAL A 57 11.75 -18.79 8.53
N LYS A 58 11.49 -19.45 9.67
CA LYS A 58 12.43 -20.32 10.39
C LYS A 58 11.77 -21.65 10.69
N VAL A 59 12.44 -22.73 10.34
CA VAL A 59 11.98 -24.10 10.60
C VAL A 59 12.89 -24.74 11.64
N PHE A 60 12.32 -25.35 12.68
CA PHE A 60 13.08 -26.02 13.74
C PHE A 60 12.28 -27.13 14.42
N THR A 61 12.99 -28.06 15.05
CA THR A 61 12.42 -29.13 15.87
C THR A 61 13.17 -29.19 17.20
N GLY A 62 12.46 -29.00 18.31
CA GLY A 62 13.09 -28.88 19.63
C GLY A 62 14.08 -27.71 19.68
N GLN A 63 15.37 -28.01 19.81
CA GLN A 63 16.46 -27.02 19.80
C GLN A 63 17.19 -26.91 18.45
N THR A 64 16.89 -27.77 17.48
CA THR A 64 17.58 -27.83 16.19
C THR A 64 16.90 -26.90 15.19
N THR A 65 17.58 -25.82 14.81
CA THR A 65 17.13 -24.93 13.72
C THR A 65 17.73 -25.36 12.39
N TYR A 66 16.87 -25.56 11.40
CA TYR A 66 17.25 -25.96 10.05
C TYR A 66 17.63 -24.75 9.19
N GLN A 67 18.54 -24.95 8.25
CA GLN A 67 19.15 -23.87 7.48
C GLN A 67 18.39 -23.65 6.15
N PRO A 68 17.97 -22.40 5.85
CA PRO A 68 17.46 -22.04 4.53
C PRO A 68 18.48 -22.36 3.43
N SER A 69 17.98 -22.76 2.26
CA SER A 69 18.72 -23.17 1.07
C SER A 69 19.57 -24.45 1.20
N ILE A 70 19.79 -24.96 2.42
CA ILE A 70 20.45 -26.25 2.65
C ILE A 70 19.43 -27.32 3.00
N ASP A 71 18.54 -27.06 3.95
CA ASP A 71 17.52 -28.02 4.41
C ASP A 71 16.15 -27.79 3.76
N TYR A 72 15.83 -26.53 3.47
CA TYR A 72 14.56 -26.16 2.84
C TYR A 72 14.71 -24.88 2.03
N THR A 73 13.80 -24.68 1.09
CA THR A 73 13.62 -23.43 0.33
C THR A 73 12.26 -22.84 0.64
N VAL A 74 12.15 -21.52 0.56
CA VAL A 74 10.92 -20.77 0.85
C VAL A 74 10.52 -20.00 -0.40
N ASN A 75 9.33 -20.28 -0.92
CA ASN A 75 8.65 -19.40 -1.87
C ASN A 75 7.66 -18.54 -1.08
N GLY A 76 8.13 -17.37 -0.64
CA GLY A 76 7.33 -16.44 0.18
C GLY A 76 6.08 -15.95 -0.54
N SER A 77 6.15 -15.75 -1.85
CA SER A 77 5.03 -15.26 -2.67
C SER A 77 3.88 -16.27 -2.77
N THR A 78 4.17 -17.57 -2.76
CA THR A 78 3.16 -18.64 -2.83
C THR A 78 2.87 -19.30 -1.50
N GLY A 79 3.55 -18.90 -0.42
CA GLY A 79 3.41 -19.51 0.89
C GLY A 79 3.82 -20.99 0.93
N VAL A 80 4.83 -21.38 0.13
CA VAL A 80 5.29 -22.78 0.05
C VAL A 80 6.71 -22.92 0.57
N ILE A 81 6.92 -23.84 1.50
CA ILE A 81 8.24 -24.30 1.94
C ILE A 81 8.48 -25.69 1.36
N LYS A 82 9.62 -25.91 0.71
CA LYS A 82 10.00 -27.21 0.15
C LYS A 82 11.30 -27.71 0.73
N LEU A 83 11.37 -29.01 1.03
CA LEU A 83 12.64 -29.66 1.36
C LEU A 83 13.59 -29.62 0.17
N THR A 84 14.88 -29.49 0.45
CA THR A 84 15.95 -29.69 -0.52
C THR A 84 16.33 -31.17 -0.58
N GLU A 85 17.13 -31.55 -1.58
CA GLU A 85 17.67 -32.92 -1.69
C GLU A 85 18.62 -33.29 -0.53
N ASN A 86 19.30 -32.30 0.05
CA ASN A 86 20.26 -32.48 1.15
C ASN A 86 19.64 -32.23 2.54
N SER A 87 18.32 -32.25 2.64
CA SER A 87 17.64 -31.90 3.88
C SER A 87 17.91 -32.87 5.01
N SER A 88 18.24 -32.32 6.17
CA SER A 88 18.33 -33.06 7.44
C SER A 88 16.99 -33.17 8.17
N ILE A 89 15.91 -32.59 7.62
CA ILE A 89 14.57 -32.64 8.20
C ILE A 89 13.93 -34.02 7.93
N PRO A 90 13.56 -34.79 8.97
CA PRO A 90 12.86 -36.05 8.76
C PRO A 90 11.45 -35.84 8.20
N VAL A 91 11.09 -36.57 7.14
CA VAL A 91 9.82 -36.39 6.40
C VAL A 91 8.57 -36.66 7.26
N SER A 92 8.67 -37.52 8.27
CA SER A 92 7.55 -37.89 9.15
C SER A 92 7.34 -36.97 10.35
N ASP A 93 8.28 -36.07 10.62
CA ASP A 93 8.28 -35.31 11.87
C ASP A 93 7.46 -34.03 11.74
N LYS A 94 6.78 -33.68 12.85
CA LYS A 94 6.24 -32.34 13.01
C LYS A 94 7.40 -31.38 13.23
N VAL A 95 7.46 -30.34 12.41
CA VAL A 95 8.38 -29.22 12.57
C VAL A 95 7.60 -28.02 13.12
N THR A 96 8.27 -27.19 13.89
CA THR A 96 7.77 -25.86 14.22
C THR A 96 8.25 -24.89 13.15
N VAL A 97 7.33 -24.09 12.62
CA VAL A 97 7.60 -23.02 11.67
C VAL A 97 7.24 -21.69 12.32
N GLU A 98 8.24 -20.85 12.50
CA GLU A 98 8.06 -19.43 12.79
C GLU A 98 8.09 -18.65 11.48
N TYR A 99 7.18 -17.72 11.28
CA TYR A 99 7.10 -16.89 10.08
C TYR A 99 6.33 -15.60 10.38
N SER A 100 6.44 -14.62 9.49
CA SER A 100 5.60 -13.43 9.49
C SER A 100 4.73 -13.40 8.24
N GLU A 101 3.46 -13.01 8.38
CA GLU A 101 2.64 -12.67 7.22
C GLU A 101 3.16 -11.38 6.60
N SER A 102 3.49 -11.41 5.31
CA SER A 102 3.98 -10.23 4.62
C SER A 102 2.80 -9.46 4.04
N THR A 103 2.95 -8.14 4.01
CA THR A 103 2.05 -7.28 3.24
C THR A 103 2.04 -7.72 1.77
N PRO A 104 0.86 -7.99 1.16
CA PRO A 104 0.77 -8.39 -0.24
C PRO A 104 1.16 -7.23 -1.17
N PRO A 105 1.60 -7.51 -2.41
CA PRO A 105 1.79 -6.46 -3.40
C PRO A 105 0.44 -5.82 -3.78
N GLU A 106 0.48 -4.55 -4.15
CA GLU A 106 -0.68 -3.82 -4.65
C GLU A 106 -1.14 -4.41 -6.00
N LEU A 107 -2.42 -4.76 -6.11
CA LEU A 107 -2.97 -5.31 -7.35
C LEU A 107 -3.42 -4.18 -8.27
N ILE A 108 -3.01 -4.22 -9.54
CA ILE A 108 -3.44 -3.25 -10.57
C ILE A 108 -4.94 -3.29 -10.87
N THR A 109 -5.62 -4.34 -10.42
CA THR A 109 -7.07 -4.52 -10.53
C THR A 109 -7.82 -4.06 -9.28
N SER A 110 -7.14 -3.48 -8.30
CA SER A 110 -7.77 -2.96 -7.09
C SER A 110 -8.61 -1.74 -7.42
N GLU A 111 -9.86 -1.73 -6.97
CA GLU A 111 -10.80 -0.62 -7.18
C GLU A 111 -11.11 0.15 -5.89
N LYS A 112 -10.70 -0.39 -4.74
CA LYS A 112 -10.94 0.18 -3.40
C LYS A 112 -9.85 -0.25 -2.42
N LEU A 113 -9.71 0.51 -1.33
CA LEU A 113 -8.90 0.13 -0.17
C LEU A 113 -9.66 -0.91 0.67
N LEU A 114 -8.92 -1.70 1.45
CA LEU A 114 -9.46 -2.53 2.51
C LEU A 114 -9.80 -1.67 3.74
N ASN A 115 -11.04 -1.79 4.20
CA ASN A 115 -11.52 -1.11 5.41
C ASN A 115 -11.19 0.39 5.40
N GLU A 116 -11.64 1.08 4.35
CA GLU A 116 -11.48 2.53 4.22
C GLU A 116 -12.04 3.25 5.46
N LEU A 117 -11.22 4.10 6.08
CA LEU A 117 -11.56 4.88 7.27
C LEU A 117 -12.12 6.25 6.90
N GLY A 118 -11.66 6.80 5.78
CA GLY A 118 -12.07 8.09 5.28
C GLY A 118 -11.03 8.67 4.34
N ARG A 119 -11.37 9.80 3.73
CA ARG A 119 -10.57 10.45 2.69
C ARG A 119 -10.51 11.95 2.87
N ARG A 120 -9.34 12.53 2.57
CA ARG A 120 -9.08 13.96 2.71
C ARG A 120 -8.86 14.65 1.37
N THR A 121 -9.50 15.79 1.15
CA THR A 121 -9.32 16.61 -0.07
C THR A 121 -7.90 17.15 -0.19
N ALA A 122 -7.34 17.07 -1.40
CA ALA A 122 -6.01 17.61 -1.71
C ALA A 122 -5.84 19.08 -1.31
N ASP A 123 -4.77 19.39 -0.58
CA ASP A 123 -4.39 20.77 -0.23
C ASP A 123 -3.79 21.48 -1.43
N GLU A 124 -2.95 20.78 -2.20
CA GLU A 124 -2.30 21.31 -3.39
C GLU A 124 -2.33 20.27 -4.51
N VAL A 125 -2.66 20.72 -5.72
CA VAL A 125 -2.58 19.94 -6.96
C VAL A 125 -1.90 20.81 -8.01
N LEU A 126 -0.67 20.48 -8.38
CA LEU A 126 0.17 21.28 -9.27
C LEU A 126 0.69 20.43 -10.42
N PHE A 127 0.82 21.03 -11.62
CA PHE A 127 1.67 20.41 -12.63
C PHE A 127 3.13 20.58 -12.21
N CYS A 128 3.99 19.63 -12.54
CA CYS A 128 5.41 19.74 -12.22
C CYS A 128 6.31 19.06 -13.26
N THR A 129 7.61 19.32 -13.18
CA THR A 129 8.65 18.62 -13.95
C THR A 129 9.76 18.17 -13.01
N GLY A 130 10.40 17.03 -13.29
CA GLY A 130 11.55 16.57 -12.51
C GLY A 130 12.69 17.59 -12.55
N ASP A 131 13.26 17.89 -11.38
CA ASP A 131 14.36 18.85 -11.23
C ASP A 131 15.12 18.51 -9.94
N GLU A 132 16.41 18.17 -10.03
CA GLU A 132 17.25 17.83 -8.87
C GLU A 132 17.36 18.98 -7.84
N ASN A 133 17.13 20.22 -8.28
CA ASN A 133 17.12 21.42 -7.44
C ASN A 133 15.71 21.94 -7.16
N GLY A 134 14.67 21.20 -7.55
CA GLY A 134 13.28 21.58 -7.37
C GLY A 134 12.86 21.69 -5.91
N GLU A 135 11.93 22.61 -5.65
CA GLU A 135 11.40 22.90 -4.32
C GLU A 135 10.33 21.90 -3.84
N LEU A 136 9.70 21.16 -4.76
CA LEU A 136 8.73 20.12 -4.40
C LEU A 136 9.49 18.82 -4.10
N ILE A 137 9.52 18.43 -2.83
CA ILE A 137 10.24 17.25 -2.36
C ILE A 137 9.24 16.11 -2.13
N THR A 138 9.51 14.96 -2.75
CA THR A 138 8.75 13.72 -2.57
C THR A 138 9.69 12.54 -2.37
N PRO A 139 9.20 11.37 -1.91
CA PRO A 139 10.01 10.16 -1.86
C PRO A 139 10.58 9.76 -3.23
N SER A 140 9.88 10.07 -4.33
CA SER A 140 10.32 9.80 -5.70
C SER A 140 11.38 10.76 -6.25
N GLY A 141 11.70 11.84 -5.53
CA GLY A 141 12.66 12.84 -5.97
C GLY A 141 12.15 14.27 -5.84
N ARG A 142 12.86 15.18 -6.51
CA ARG A 142 12.59 16.62 -6.49
C ARG A 142 11.99 17.09 -7.81
N PHE A 143 11.07 18.04 -7.69
CA PHE A 143 10.30 18.57 -8.80
C PHE A 143 10.14 20.08 -8.67
N ARG A 144 9.93 20.73 -9.81
CA ARG A 144 9.61 22.15 -9.88
C ARG A 144 8.17 22.33 -10.39
N PRO A 145 7.35 23.22 -9.80
CA PRO A 145 6.02 23.54 -10.30
C PRO A 145 6.05 24.06 -11.74
N SER A 146 5.02 23.75 -12.51
CA SER A 146 4.82 24.22 -13.88
C SER A 146 3.47 24.94 -14.01
N ASN A 147 3.47 26.06 -14.71
CA ASN A 147 2.25 26.80 -15.06
C ASN A 147 1.57 26.28 -16.32
N VAL A 148 2.21 25.36 -17.05
CA VAL A 148 1.65 24.68 -18.21
C VAL A 148 1.43 23.19 -17.89
N PRO A 149 0.43 22.54 -18.51
CA PRO A 149 0.23 21.11 -18.33
C PRO A 149 1.48 20.29 -18.65
N THR A 150 1.85 19.42 -17.72
CA THR A 150 2.88 18.40 -17.90
C THR A 150 2.24 17.03 -17.69
N ASN A 151 2.96 15.95 -17.94
CA ASN A 151 2.48 14.62 -17.63
C ASN A 151 2.62 14.25 -16.14
N ASN A 152 3.02 15.18 -15.27
CA ASN A 152 3.19 14.93 -13.84
C ASN A 152 2.25 15.83 -13.02
N LEU A 153 1.59 15.24 -12.03
CA LEU A 153 0.84 15.96 -11.00
C LEU A 153 1.47 15.76 -9.63
N TYR A 154 1.88 16.87 -9.02
CA TYR A 154 2.20 16.91 -7.60
C TYR A 154 0.90 17.03 -6.79
N LEU A 155 0.73 16.15 -5.80
CA LEU A 155 -0.42 16.10 -4.90
C LEU A 155 0.07 16.21 -3.46
N LYS A 156 -0.55 17.09 -2.67
CA LYS A 156 -0.26 17.23 -1.24
C LYS A 156 -1.52 17.12 -0.40
N PHE A 157 -1.42 16.41 0.71
CA PHE A 157 -2.53 16.16 1.64
C PHE A 157 -2.01 16.26 3.07
N THR A 158 -2.70 17.01 3.92
CA THR A 158 -2.31 17.24 5.32
C THR A 158 -3.47 16.89 6.24
N PHE A 159 -3.50 15.65 6.72
CA PHE A 159 -4.52 15.19 7.64
C PHE A 159 -4.45 15.93 8.97
N ASP A 160 -5.62 16.32 9.48
CA ASP A 160 -5.73 17.07 10.72
C ASP A 160 -5.57 16.15 11.94
N PHE A 161 -5.44 16.74 13.12
CA PHE A 161 -5.17 16.02 14.37
C PHE A 161 -6.18 14.90 14.62
N THR A 162 -7.46 15.16 14.41
CA THR A 162 -8.53 14.20 14.73
C THR A 162 -8.83 13.23 13.60
N ASP A 163 -8.33 13.47 12.39
CA ASP A 163 -8.60 12.62 11.23
C ASP A 163 -8.05 11.20 11.51
N ALA A 164 -8.99 10.23 11.56
CA ALA A 164 -8.75 8.83 11.93
C ALA A 164 -7.88 8.64 13.19
N ALA A 165 -8.06 9.48 14.21
CA ALA A 165 -7.29 9.35 15.44
C ALA A 165 -7.46 7.96 16.09
N ASN A 166 -6.37 7.41 16.64
CA ASN A 166 -6.29 6.08 17.24
C ASN A 166 -6.44 4.89 16.27
N GLN A 167 -6.43 5.16 14.96
CA GLN A 167 -6.41 4.10 13.94
C GLN A 167 -4.97 3.72 13.57
N VAL A 168 -4.81 2.52 13.03
CA VAL A 168 -3.57 2.07 12.39
C VAL A 168 -3.81 2.04 10.89
N ILE A 169 -3.11 2.90 10.17
CA ILE A 169 -3.23 3.02 8.71
C ILE A 169 -2.20 2.10 8.06
N ARG A 170 -2.65 1.35 7.05
CA ARG A 170 -1.79 0.44 6.26
C ARG A 170 -1.96 0.61 4.77
N GLU A 171 -2.98 1.36 4.33
CA GLU A 171 -3.20 1.65 2.93
C GLU A 171 -3.42 3.14 2.71
N LEU A 172 -2.80 3.64 1.65
CA LEU A 172 -3.01 4.98 1.12
C LEU A 172 -3.60 4.83 -0.28
N GLY A 173 -4.61 5.63 -0.62
CA GLY A 173 -5.17 5.60 -1.96
C GLY A 173 -5.57 6.96 -2.50
N VAL A 174 -5.08 7.33 -3.68
CA VAL A 174 -5.49 8.57 -4.35
C VAL A 174 -6.80 8.30 -5.09
N MET A 175 -7.87 8.94 -4.62
CA MET A 175 -9.21 8.85 -5.19
C MET A 175 -9.49 10.05 -6.10
N VAL A 176 -10.01 9.81 -7.29
CA VAL A 176 -10.33 10.85 -8.28
C VAL A 176 -11.81 10.78 -8.65
N GLY A 177 -12.48 11.93 -8.72
CA GLY A 177 -13.89 12.02 -9.13
C GLY A 177 -14.86 11.53 -8.04
N THR A 178 -14.45 11.59 -6.77
CA THR A 178 -15.36 11.35 -5.64
C THR A 178 -16.45 12.40 -5.58
N LYS A 179 -17.69 11.97 -5.35
CA LYS A 179 -18.82 12.85 -5.03
C LYS A 179 -19.17 12.69 -3.55
N ILE A 180 -19.19 13.79 -2.82
CA ILE A 180 -19.61 13.84 -1.41
C ILE A 180 -21.08 14.21 -1.32
N LYS A 181 -21.75 13.81 -0.24
CA LYS A 181 -23.15 14.18 0.01
C LYS A 181 -23.32 15.70 0.18
N GLU A 182 -24.48 16.22 -0.23
CA GLU A 182 -24.75 17.67 -0.22
C GLU A 182 -24.93 18.27 1.19
N GLU A 183 -25.36 17.45 2.16
CA GLU A 183 -25.72 17.91 3.53
C GLU A 183 -24.53 17.96 4.51
N LEU A 184 -23.30 18.08 4.00
CA LEU A 184 -22.09 18.10 4.83
C LEU A 184 -21.71 19.52 5.27
N PRO A 185 -21.15 19.68 6.48
CA PRO A 185 -20.61 20.95 6.97
C PRO A 185 -19.71 21.69 5.97
N GLU A 186 -19.94 23.00 5.83
CA GLU A 186 -19.09 23.85 4.99
C GLU A 186 -17.64 23.84 5.49
N GLY A 187 -16.69 23.73 4.57
CA GLY A 187 -15.27 23.69 4.89
C GLY A 187 -14.77 22.35 5.44
N GLN A 188 -15.63 21.33 5.57
CA GLN A 188 -15.19 19.97 5.83
C GLN A 188 -14.28 19.48 4.70
N ARG A 189 -13.14 18.89 5.08
CA ARG A 189 -12.13 18.37 4.13
C ARG A 189 -11.81 16.90 4.32
N TYR A 190 -12.22 16.31 5.44
CA TYR A 190 -12.08 14.89 5.73
C TYR A 190 -13.48 14.27 5.75
N PHE A 191 -13.66 13.18 5.01
CA PHE A 191 -14.96 12.54 4.80
C PHE A 191 -14.85 11.07 5.15
N GLU A 192 -15.74 10.60 6.02
CA GLU A 192 -15.86 9.17 6.34
C GLU A 192 -16.60 8.43 5.21
N PRO A 193 -16.54 7.09 5.12
CA PRO A 193 -17.22 6.34 4.08
C PRO A 193 -18.71 6.65 3.96
N GLN A 194 -19.36 6.98 5.07
CA GLN A 194 -20.78 7.36 5.10
C GLN A 194 -21.07 8.71 4.46
N ASP A 195 -20.08 9.58 4.27
CA ASP A 195 -20.23 10.92 3.68
C ASP A 195 -20.10 10.89 2.14
N ILE A 196 -19.72 9.74 1.57
CA ILE A 196 -19.47 9.55 0.15
C ILE A 196 -20.75 9.12 -0.57
N GLU A 197 -21.09 9.81 -1.66
CA GLU A 197 -22.20 9.47 -2.55
C GLU A 197 -21.71 8.61 -3.73
N GLU A 198 -20.62 9.03 -4.38
CA GLU A 198 -19.97 8.27 -5.46
C GLU A 198 -18.50 8.06 -5.13
N HIS A 199 -18.04 6.81 -5.18
CA HIS A 199 -16.70 6.43 -4.72
C HIS A 199 -15.58 7.04 -5.59
N GLY A 200 -15.85 7.24 -6.88
CA GLY A 200 -14.86 7.69 -7.85
C GLY A 200 -13.95 6.55 -8.31
N ILE A 201 -12.74 6.90 -8.75
CA ILE A 201 -11.74 5.96 -9.26
C ILE A 201 -10.54 5.94 -8.31
N LEU A 202 -10.11 4.76 -7.89
CA LEU A 202 -8.83 4.55 -7.21
C LEU A 202 -7.70 4.66 -8.24
N LEU A 203 -6.98 5.78 -8.23
CA LEU A 203 -5.89 6.07 -9.17
C LEU A 203 -4.56 5.46 -8.72
N ILE A 204 -4.29 5.50 -7.42
CA ILE A 204 -3.06 4.99 -6.79
C ILE A 204 -3.48 4.21 -5.56
N LEU A 205 -2.85 3.06 -5.36
CA LEU A 205 -2.88 2.30 -4.11
C LEU A 205 -1.43 2.09 -3.66
N GLU A 206 -1.17 2.29 -2.39
CA GLU A 206 0.11 2.01 -1.74
C GLU A 206 -0.16 1.34 -0.40
N HIS A 207 0.45 0.18 -0.18
CA HIS A 207 0.52 -0.43 1.13
C HIS A 207 1.73 0.14 1.88
N THR A 208 1.50 0.60 3.10
CA THR A 208 2.52 1.22 3.95
C THR A 208 2.80 0.38 5.18
N VAL A 209 3.97 0.60 5.77
CA VAL A 209 4.24 0.12 7.13
C VAL A 209 3.23 0.73 8.10
N PRO A 210 2.88 0.06 9.21
CA PRO A 210 1.84 0.52 10.11
C PRO A 210 2.06 1.97 10.57
N LEU A 211 1.18 2.87 10.15
CA LEU A 211 1.18 4.27 10.58
C LEU A 211 0.16 4.43 11.71
N ILE A 212 0.66 4.65 12.92
CA ILE A 212 -0.18 4.80 14.13
C ILE A 212 -0.65 6.26 14.22
N ARG A 213 -1.95 6.49 14.08
CA ARG A 213 -2.53 7.84 14.18
C ARG A 213 -2.82 8.22 15.62
N THR A 214 -2.43 9.45 15.97
CA THR A 214 -2.73 10.06 17.27
C THR A 214 -3.30 11.45 17.07
N ALA A 215 -4.08 11.92 18.05
CA ALA A 215 -4.63 13.27 18.04
C ALA A 215 -3.60 14.38 18.32
N ALA A 216 -2.31 14.03 18.41
CA ALA A 216 -1.23 14.97 18.71
C ALA A 216 -0.46 15.44 17.47
N THR A 217 -0.59 14.75 16.33
CA THR A 217 0.16 15.05 15.11
C THR A 217 -0.75 15.21 13.90
N ARG A 218 -0.31 16.05 12.97
CA ARG A 218 -0.81 16.12 11.60
C ARG A 218 0.14 15.36 10.69
N GLU A 219 -0.41 14.58 9.77
CA GLU A 219 0.40 13.82 8.81
C GLU A 219 0.29 14.44 7.43
N THR A 220 1.44 14.72 6.82
CA THR A 220 1.52 15.28 5.47
C THR A 220 2.03 14.24 4.50
N PHE A 221 1.28 14.03 3.42
CA PHE A 221 1.67 13.18 2.29
C PHE A 221 1.90 14.03 1.05
N SER A 222 2.90 13.65 0.26
CA SER A 222 3.24 14.33 -0.98
C SER A 222 3.64 13.30 -2.03
N PHE A 223 2.92 13.30 -3.16
CA PHE A 223 3.10 12.36 -4.25
C PHE A 223 3.37 13.10 -5.56
N VAL A 224 4.06 12.44 -6.48
CA VAL A 224 4.01 12.80 -7.91
C VAL A 224 3.44 11.64 -8.69
N VAL A 225 2.36 11.90 -9.43
CA VAL A 225 1.73 10.95 -10.35
C VAL A 225 2.18 11.26 -11.77
N THR A 226 2.76 10.29 -12.45
CA THR A 226 3.22 10.40 -13.84
C THR A 226 2.27 9.66 -14.77
N PHE A 227 1.78 10.35 -15.81
CA PHE A 227 0.89 9.83 -16.85
C PHE A 227 1.62 9.60 -18.16
#